data_AF-A0A524M0R7-F1
#
_entry.id   AF-A0A524M0R7-F1
#
_cell.length_a   1.000
_cell.length_b   1.000
_cell.length_c   1.000
_cell.angle_alpha   90.00
_cell.angle_beta   90.00
_cell.angle_gamma   90.00
#
_symmetry.space_group_name_H-M   'P 1'
#
loop_
_entity.id
_entity.type
_entity.pdbx_description
1 polymer ?
#
loop_
_entity_poly.entity_id
_entity_poly.type
_entity_poly.pdbx_seq_one_letter_code
_entity_poly.pdbx_strand_id
1 'polypeptide(L)'
;MSPRRNLLIVMTLLVLSVAAAGAQPVAGVSSRRLPPGGVDVRRNYLRFATAPLREMGAVDGDEVQSRESGIDFLVSVQDSRDFRYLLFVPKLNGEYPVYSAGTYIIRRRKSDGGIDQLKIFLRNDPRFFVRILPRDETTSTMSVFLANTEIHHALSVPLGLEAILAEPLELLLQLVSGRVEWQLFFPETDDPRYGVVQRMASAARSMLHTLPDAEDGAMDASGNLVFIESLVLQDQQPGFNCSGFAKWIVDGLHMELYGSFLSVDELKTKHLDLRGNRWSEPLEDERDPYFGLDWTRNLATTMLSAEQGGQEMHPEAADVRDVRFSPYIEDVGYPVERLAQIMYLLAIKEPGYFY
;
A
#
# COMPACT_ATOMS: atom_id res chain seq x y z
N MET A 1 -47.88 -39.31 45.22
CA MET A 1 -46.72 -40.09 44.72
C MET A 1 -46.44 -39.63 43.30
N SER A 2 -45.35 -38.88 43.11
CA SER A 2 -44.87 -38.38 41.81
C SER A 2 -43.57 -39.11 41.50
N PRO A 3 -43.41 -39.75 40.32
CA PRO A 3 -42.11 -40.25 39.92
C PRO A 3 -41.38 -39.18 39.10
N ARG A 4 -40.18 -38.89 39.58
CA ARG A 4 -39.18 -37.97 39.04
C ARG A 4 -38.76 -38.37 37.61
N ARG A 5 -38.75 -37.41 36.70
CA ARG A 5 -38.01 -37.50 35.43
C ARG A 5 -36.53 -37.28 35.72
N ASN A 6 -35.72 -38.33 35.57
CA ASN A 6 -34.26 -38.21 35.49
C ASN A 6 -33.89 -37.69 34.11
N LEU A 7 -33.36 -36.47 34.06
CA LEU A 7 -32.75 -35.87 32.87
C LEU A 7 -31.31 -36.36 32.80
N LEU A 8 -31.01 -37.26 31.87
CA LEU A 8 -29.65 -37.70 31.58
C LEU A 8 -28.98 -36.60 30.75
N ILE A 9 -28.10 -35.81 31.37
CA ILE A 9 -27.24 -34.85 30.66
C ILE A 9 -26.11 -35.67 30.02
N VAL A 10 -26.19 -35.86 28.71
CA VAL A 10 -25.08 -36.35 27.90
C VAL A 10 -24.15 -35.16 27.67
N MET A 11 -23.05 -35.13 28.42
CA MET A 11 -21.97 -34.17 28.25
C MET A 11 -21.09 -34.63 27.09
N THR A 12 -21.35 -34.13 25.90
CA THR A 12 -20.50 -34.38 24.72
C THR A 12 -19.19 -33.62 24.91
N LEU A 13 -18.11 -34.33 25.25
CA LEU A 13 -16.74 -33.82 25.15
C LEU A 13 -16.43 -33.56 23.67
N LEU A 14 -16.32 -32.28 23.30
CA LEU A 14 -15.77 -31.87 22.02
C LEU A 14 -14.25 -31.93 22.11
N VAL A 15 -13.68 -33.08 21.78
CA VAL A 15 -12.23 -33.20 21.55
C VAL A 15 -11.98 -32.61 20.16
N LEU A 16 -11.46 -31.37 20.11
CA LEU A 16 -10.88 -30.79 18.91
C LEU A 16 -9.59 -31.54 18.59
N SER A 17 -9.72 -32.61 17.81
CA SER A 17 -8.61 -33.20 17.09
C SER A 17 -8.12 -32.18 16.04
N VAL A 18 -7.03 -31.48 16.34
CA VAL A 18 -6.22 -30.76 15.34
C VAL A 18 -5.47 -31.82 14.53
N ALA A 19 -6.21 -32.57 13.72
CA ALA A 19 -5.64 -33.43 12.71
C ALA A 19 -5.28 -32.53 11.53
N ALA A 20 -3.97 -32.44 11.25
CA ALA A 20 -3.33 -31.90 10.05
C ALA A 20 -4.30 -31.25 9.04
N ALA A 21 -4.74 -30.03 9.35
CA ALA A 21 -5.43 -29.21 8.39
C ALA A 21 -4.40 -28.87 7.31
N GLY A 22 -4.47 -29.56 6.17
CA GLY A 22 -3.82 -29.09 4.96
C GLY A 22 -4.20 -27.62 4.81
N ALA A 23 -3.19 -26.75 4.75
CA ALA A 23 -3.36 -25.30 4.79
C ALA A 23 -4.44 -24.89 3.79
N GLN A 24 -5.64 -24.58 4.28
CA GLN A 24 -6.61 -23.89 3.44
C GLN A 24 -5.97 -22.55 3.09
N PRO A 25 -5.87 -22.17 1.80
CA PRO A 25 -5.26 -20.91 1.45
C PRO A 25 -5.95 -19.78 2.20
N VAL A 26 -5.18 -18.82 2.72
CA VAL A 26 -5.74 -17.53 3.14
C VAL A 26 -6.59 -17.05 1.96
N ALA A 27 -7.88 -16.76 2.18
CA ALA A 27 -8.82 -16.58 1.08
C ALA A 27 -8.27 -15.62 0.00
N GLY A 28 -8.12 -16.13 -1.23
CA GLY A 28 -7.59 -15.37 -2.37
C GLY A 28 -6.06 -15.17 -2.43
N VAL A 29 -5.27 -15.70 -1.49
CA VAL A 29 -3.81 -15.55 -1.45
C VAL A 29 -3.11 -16.92 -1.51
N SER A 30 -2.19 -17.05 -2.46
CA SER A 30 -1.32 -18.23 -2.56
C SER A 30 -0.28 -18.22 -1.44
N SER A 31 -0.01 -19.37 -0.82
CA SER A 31 1.02 -19.52 0.22
C SER A 31 2.41 -19.07 -0.25
N ARG A 32 2.70 -19.19 -1.56
CA ARG A 32 3.97 -18.72 -2.16
C ARG A 32 4.14 -17.20 -2.14
N ARG A 33 3.05 -16.44 -1.97
CA ARG A 33 3.07 -14.98 -1.89
C ARG A 33 3.18 -14.46 -0.46
N LEU A 34 2.99 -15.33 0.53
CA LEU A 34 3.15 -14.95 1.92
C LEU A 34 4.64 -14.75 2.24
N PRO A 35 4.95 -13.91 3.24
CA PRO A 35 6.31 -13.75 3.69
C PRO A 35 6.94 -15.08 4.08
N PRO A 36 8.27 -15.23 3.93
CA PRO A 36 8.93 -16.48 4.25
C PRO A 36 8.68 -16.89 5.71
N GLY A 37 8.34 -18.17 5.90
CA GLY A 37 8.14 -18.77 7.20
C GLY A 37 9.43 -18.78 8.03
N GLY A 38 9.28 -18.54 9.33
CA GLY A 38 10.34 -18.64 10.33
C GLY A 38 9.79 -19.15 11.64
N VAL A 39 8.74 -19.98 11.57
CA VAL A 39 8.02 -20.43 12.78
C VAL A 39 8.91 -21.32 13.64
N ASP A 40 9.77 -22.12 13.01
CA ASP A 40 10.74 -22.97 13.70
C ASP A 40 11.79 -22.12 14.44
N VAL A 41 12.29 -21.05 13.81
CA VAL A 41 13.18 -20.08 14.47
C VAL A 41 12.45 -19.43 15.65
N ARG A 42 11.24 -18.89 15.45
CA ARG A 42 10.49 -18.26 16.56
C ARG A 42 10.21 -19.23 17.71
N ARG A 43 9.83 -20.48 17.41
CA ARG A 43 9.60 -21.53 18.43
C ARG A 43 10.86 -21.83 19.24
N ASN A 44 12.02 -21.94 18.58
CA ASN A 44 13.29 -22.20 19.25
C ASN A 44 13.68 -21.07 20.22
N TYR A 45 13.29 -19.83 19.90
CA TYR A 45 13.61 -18.64 20.69
C TYR A 45 12.45 -18.15 21.56
N LEU A 46 11.29 -18.83 21.55
CA LEU A 46 10.10 -18.41 22.27
C LEU A 46 10.36 -18.24 23.77
N ARG A 47 11.20 -19.10 24.35
CA ARG A 47 11.62 -18.99 25.75
C ARG A 47 12.23 -17.62 26.09
N PHE A 48 12.93 -16.98 25.15
CA PHE A 48 13.55 -15.67 25.37
C PHE A 48 12.55 -14.51 25.25
N ALA A 49 11.47 -14.72 24.49
CA ALA A 49 10.37 -13.76 24.43
C ALA A 49 9.65 -13.64 25.78
N THR A 50 9.61 -14.71 26.58
CA THR A 50 8.88 -14.77 27.85
C THR A 50 9.79 -14.79 29.09
N ALA A 51 11.07 -15.15 28.96
CA ALA A 51 12.06 -15.16 30.04
C ALA A 51 12.26 -13.79 30.72
N PRO A 52 12.88 -13.70 31.91
CA PRO A 52 13.29 -12.43 32.49
C PRO A 52 14.12 -11.57 31.52
N LEU A 53 13.91 -10.26 31.50
CA LEU A 53 14.54 -9.35 30.52
C LEU A 53 16.07 -9.48 30.44
N ARG A 54 16.74 -9.80 31.55
CA ARG A 54 18.19 -10.00 31.63
C ARG A 54 18.69 -11.17 30.77
N GLU A 55 17.87 -12.19 30.56
CA GLU A 55 18.22 -13.40 29.81
C GLU A 55 18.04 -13.21 28.30
N MET A 56 17.24 -12.21 27.91
CA MET A 56 16.96 -11.92 26.52
C MET A 56 18.22 -11.47 25.76
N GLY A 57 19.17 -10.79 26.42
CA GLY A 57 20.43 -10.36 25.78
C GLY A 57 21.35 -11.52 25.37
N ALA A 58 21.06 -12.76 25.77
CA ALA A 58 21.88 -13.91 25.44
C ALA A 58 21.76 -14.37 23.97
N VAL A 59 20.82 -13.80 23.21
CA VAL A 59 20.53 -14.18 21.81
C VAL A 59 20.78 -13.04 20.82
N ASP A 60 21.48 -11.99 21.24
CA ASP A 60 21.75 -10.86 20.38
C ASP A 60 22.82 -11.20 19.33
N GLY A 61 22.44 -11.12 18.05
CA GLY A 61 23.34 -11.38 16.92
C GLY A 61 23.34 -12.83 16.43
N ASP A 62 22.39 -13.66 16.87
CA ASP A 62 22.29 -15.06 16.44
C ASP A 62 21.78 -15.15 14.99
N GLU A 63 22.60 -15.68 14.09
CA GLU A 63 22.17 -16.04 12.73
C GLU A 63 21.74 -17.51 12.69
N VAL A 64 20.50 -17.77 12.27
CA VAL A 64 19.88 -19.11 12.30
C VAL A 64 19.16 -19.39 10.99
N GLN A 65 19.52 -20.48 10.32
CA GLN A 65 18.79 -20.93 9.15
C GLN A 65 17.48 -21.62 9.55
N SER A 66 16.35 -21.13 9.01
CA SER A 66 15.05 -21.80 9.13
C SER A 66 15.07 -23.12 8.35
N ARG A 67 14.65 -24.19 9.00
CA ARG A 67 14.47 -25.51 8.38
C ARG A 67 13.20 -25.58 7.53
N GLU A 68 12.25 -24.68 7.77
CA GLU A 68 10.99 -24.61 7.04
C GLU A 68 11.16 -23.86 5.71
N SER A 69 11.75 -22.65 5.75
CA SER A 69 11.90 -21.80 4.56
C SER A 69 13.27 -21.89 3.89
N GLY A 70 14.28 -22.43 4.58
CA GLY A 70 15.67 -22.42 4.11
C GLY A 70 16.36 -21.05 4.21
N ILE A 71 15.67 -20.03 4.73
CA ILE A 71 16.15 -18.65 4.83
C ILE A 71 16.85 -18.45 6.18
N ASP A 72 17.98 -17.73 6.15
CA ASP A 72 18.68 -17.27 7.36
C ASP A 72 17.87 -16.18 8.05
N PHE A 73 17.77 -16.24 9.38
CA PHE A 73 17.19 -15.20 10.22
C PHE A 73 18.26 -14.66 11.16
N LEU A 74 18.31 -13.34 11.29
CA LEU A 74 19.00 -12.69 12.39
C LEU A 74 18.03 -12.53 13.57
N VAL A 75 18.39 -13.15 14.69
CA VAL A 75 17.77 -12.90 15.99
C VAL A 75 18.61 -11.86 16.71
N SER A 76 18.00 -10.74 17.07
CA SER A 76 18.71 -9.64 17.74
C SER A 76 17.87 -8.96 18.80
N VAL A 77 18.55 -8.29 19.71
CA VAL A 77 17.95 -7.53 20.79
C VAL A 77 18.26 -6.06 20.62
N GLN A 78 17.22 -5.23 20.69
CA GLN A 78 17.40 -3.78 20.69
C GLN A 78 16.82 -3.19 21.98
N ASP A 79 17.42 -2.10 22.45
CA ASP A 79 17.00 -1.41 23.67
C ASP A 79 16.57 0.02 23.36
N SER A 80 15.53 0.46 24.06
CA SER A 80 15.12 1.87 24.17
C SER A 80 15.02 2.26 25.65
N ARG A 81 14.57 3.47 25.94
CA ARG A 81 14.39 3.96 27.32
C ARG A 81 13.47 3.04 28.14
N ASP A 82 12.28 2.76 27.62
CA ASP A 82 11.22 2.08 28.38
C ASP A 82 10.96 0.65 27.90
N PHE A 83 11.53 0.27 26.75
CA PHE A 83 11.27 -1.02 26.11
C PHE A 83 12.54 -1.74 25.68
N ARG A 84 12.43 -3.06 25.62
CA ARG A 84 13.40 -3.96 24.99
C ARG A 84 12.69 -4.75 23.89
N TYR A 85 13.39 -4.97 22.77
CA TYR A 85 12.82 -5.54 21.55
C TYR A 85 13.53 -6.83 21.18
N LEU A 86 12.77 -7.87 20.82
CA LEU A 86 13.30 -9.10 20.20
C LEU A 86 12.91 -9.06 18.73
N LEU A 87 13.90 -9.13 17.86
CA LEU A 87 13.69 -9.07 16.42
C LEU A 87 14.03 -10.43 15.81
N PHE A 88 13.19 -10.86 14.87
CA PHE A 88 13.45 -11.98 13.96
C PHE A 88 13.42 -11.40 12.56
N VAL A 89 14.58 -11.23 11.93
CA VAL A 89 14.70 -10.55 10.64
C VAL A 89 15.19 -11.55 9.59
N PRO A 90 14.38 -11.88 8.56
CA PRO A 90 14.84 -12.75 7.49
C PRO A 90 15.91 -12.07 6.64
N LYS A 91 16.85 -12.86 6.14
CA LYS A 91 17.85 -12.42 5.19
C LYS A 91 17.22 -12.14 3.84
N LEU A 92 17.51 -10.97 3.29
CA LEU A 92 17.04 -10.53 1.98
C LEU A 92 18.23 -9.94 1.22
N ASN A 93 18.52 -10.51 0.05
CA ASN A 93 19.63 -10.06 -0.81
C ASN A 93 20.99 -9.97 -0.09
N GLY A 94 21.25 -10.86 0.86
CA GLY A 94 22.50 -10.91 1.62
C GLY A 94 22.53 -10.05 2.89
N GLU A 95 21.50 -9.25 3.15
CA GLU A 95 21.39 -8.37 4.31
C GLU A 95 20.22 -8.74 5.22
N TYR A 96 20.13 -8.12 6.41
CA TYR A 96 19.03 -8.28 7.37
C TYR A 96 18.23 -6.96 7.54
N PRO A 97 17.48 -6.51 6.53
CA PRO A 97 16.71 -5.28 6.62
C PRO A 97 15.50 -5.45 7.55
N VAL A 98 15.43 -4.65 8.62
CA VAL A 98 14.33 -4.70 9.62
C VAL A 98 12.95 -4.48 8.99
N TYR A 99 12.86 -3.77 7.88
CA TYR A 99 11.62 -3.52 7.14
C TYR A 99 11.38 -4.55 6.03
N SER A 100 11.76 -5.80 6.26
CA SER A 100 11.50 -6.93 5.35
C SER A 100 10.23 -7.69 5.72
N ALA A 101 9.57 -8.23 4.70
CA ALA A 101 8.45 -9.14 4.83
C ALA A 101 8.86 -10.35 5.69
N GLY A 102 8.04 -10.67 6.69
CA GLY A 102 8.32 -11.80 7.59
C GLY A 102 9.17 -11.41 8.80
N THR A 103 9.55 -10.13 8.93
CA THR A 103 10.14 -9.64 10.17
C THR A 103 9.10 -9.60 11.29
N TYR A 104 9.46 -10.17 12.45
CA TYR A 104 8.69 -10.09 13.69
C TYR A 104 9.46 -9.24 14.70
N ILE A 105 8.78 -8.26 15.31
CA ILE A 105 9.33 -7.43 16.37
C ILE A 105 8.44 -7.55 17.59
N ILE A 106 8.98 -8.16 18.64
CA ILE A 106 8.33 -8.27 19.95
C ILE A 106 8.82 -7.10 20.80
N ARG A 107 7.91 -6.31 21.36
CA ARG A 107 8.24 -5.26 22.30
C ARG A 107 7.86 -5.70 23.71
N ARG A 108 8.79 -5.51 24.65
CA ARG A 108 8.61 -5.80 26.07
C ARG A 108 8.86 -4.56 26.90
N ARG A 109 8.01 -4.33 27.90
CA ARG A 109 8.20 -3.24 28.86
C ARG A 109 9.33 -3.55 29.81
N LYS A 110 10.19 -2.56 30.09
CA LYS A 110 11.26 -2.71 31.08
C LYS A 110 10.76 -2.71 32.52
N SER A 111 9.57 -2.14 32.77
CA SER A 111 8.99 -2.01 34.12
C SER A 111 8.60 -3.37 34.73
N ASP A 112 8.02 -4.26 33.93
CA ASP A 112 7.48 -5.55 34.40
C ASP A 112 7.91 -6.75 33.53
N GLY A 113 8.60 -6.52 32.42
CA GLY A 113 8.99 -7.56 31.46
C GLY A 113 7.83 -8.08 30.62
N GLY A 114 6.61 -7.55 30.73
CA GLY A 114 5.47 -8.01 29.95
C GLY A 114 5.66 -7.72 28.46
N ILE A 115 5.23 -8.67 27.61
CA ILE A 115 5.07 -8.41 26.17
C ILE A 115 3.87 -7.49 26.01
N ASP A 116 4.06 -6.34 25.36
CA ASP A 116 2.98 -5.36 25.18
C ASP A 116 2.59 -5.15 23.72
N GLN A 117 3.42 -5.61 22.79
CA GLN A 117 3.17 -5.49 21.36
C GLN A 117 3.96 -6.53 20.56
N LEU A 118 3.34 -7.04 19.51
CA LEU A 118 3.98 -7.72 18.40
C LEU A 118 3.73 -6.91 17.10
N LYS A 119 4.77 -6.63 16.34
CA LYS A 119 4.67 -6.06 14.99
C LYS A 119 5.19 -7.07 13.98
N ILE A 120 4.42 -7.31 12.91
CA ILE A 120 4.79 -8.22 11.83
C ILE A 120 4.75 -7.46 10.52
N PHE A 121 5.87 -7.40 9.80
CA PHE A 121 5.92 -6.79 8.47
C PHE A 121 5.41 -7.77 7.42
N LEU A 122 4.46 -7.32 6.60
CA LEU A 122 3.83 -8.14 5.57
C LEU A 122 4.50 -7.96 4.20
N ARG A 123 5.24 -6.86 4.01
CA ARG A 123 5.98 -6.57 2.77
C ARG A 123 7.38 -6.05 3.11
N ASN A 124 8.26 -6.02 2.09
CA ASN A 124 9.56 -5.35 2.14
C ASN A 124 9.41 -3.82 2.09
N ASP A 125 8.56 -3.28 2.97
CA ASP A 125 8.21 -1.87 3.05
C ASP A 125 7.68 -1.57 4.47
N PRO A 126 8.21 -0.55 5.17
CA PRO A 126 7.84 -0.26 6.56
C PRO A 126 6.36 0.11 6.76
N ARG A 127 5.65 0.44 5.67
CA ARG A 127 4.28 0.91 5.66
C ARG A 127 3.23 -0.21 5.67
N PHE A 128 3.65 -1.48 5.52
CA PHE A 128 2.77 -2.64 5.43
C PHE A 128 3.03 -3.62 6.58
N PHE A 129 2.19 -3.57 7.60
CA PHE A 129 2.37 -4.39 8.79
C PHE A 129 1.06 -4.63 9.53
N VAL A 130 1.08 -5.61 10.42
CA VAL A 130 0.09 -5.75 11.48
C VAL A 130 0.73 -5.42 12.82
N ARG A 131 -0.06 -4.81 13.70
CA ARG A 131 0.30 -4.56 15.09
C ARG A 131 -0.68 -5.31 15.97
N ILE A 132 -0.16 -6.13 16.87
CA ILE A 132 -0.95 -6.99 17.73
C ILE A 132 -0.62 -6.63 19.17
N LEU A 133 -1.66 -6.39 19.95
CA LEU A 133 -1.58 -6.07 21.37
C LEU A 133 -2.26 -7.19 22.16
N PRO A 134 -1.72 -7.59 23.32
CA PRO A 134 -2.38 -8.58 24.16
C PRO A 134 -3.65 -7.98 24.75
N ARG A 135 -4.73 -8.76 24.81
CA ARG A 135 -5.93 -8.42 25.58
C ARG A 135 -5.95 -9.19 26.89
N ASP A 136 -5.68 -10.49 26.81
CA ASP A 136 -5.48 -11.41 27.92
C ASP A 136 -4.51 -12.53 27.50
N GLU A 137 -4.37 -13.58 28.31
CA GLU A 137 -3.47 -14.71 28.03
C GLU A 137 -3.87 -15.52 26.79
N THR A 138 -5.14 -15.49 26.41
CA THR A 138 -5.74 -16.32 25.35
C THR A 138 -6.22 -15.52 24.15
N THR A 139 -6.31 -14.20 24.25
CA THR A 139 -6.80 -13.33 23.17
C THR A 139 -5.94 -12.08 22.97
N SER A 140 -5.95 -11.58 21.73
CA SER A 140 -5.23 -10.39 21.32
C SER A 140 -6.11 -9.50 20.45
N THR A 141 -5.70 -8.25 20.27
CA THR A 141 -6.29 -7.33 19.28
C THR A 141 -5.27 -6.98 18.21
N MET A 142 -5.68 -6.97 16.94
CA MET A 142 -4.83 -6.67 15.80
C MET A 142 -5.32 -5.43 15.05
N SER A 143 -4.41 -4.47 14.85
CA SER A 143 -4.57 -3.37 13.90
C SER A 143 -3.79 -3.65 12.62
N VAL A 144 -4.36 -3.31 11.48
CA VAL A 144 -3.83 -3.62 10.14
C VAL A 144 -3.48 -2.33 9.42
N PHE A 145 -2.22 -2.22 8.97
CA PHE A 145 -1.70 -1.01 8.34
C PHE A 145 -1.36 -1.27 6.87
N LEU A 146 -2.07 -0.59 5.96
CA LEU A 146 -1.86 -0.63 4.52
C LEU A 146 -1.30 0.71 4.06
N ALA A 147 -0.08 0.71 3.52
CA ALA A 147 0.59 1.93 3.07
C ALA A 147 0.55 3.07 4.13
N ASN A 148 0.86 2.72 5.39
CA ASN A 148 0.90 3.61 6.56
C ASN A 148 -0.47 4.10 7.08
N THR A 149 -1.57 3.61 6.50
CA THR A 149 -2.93 3.91 6.97
C THR A 149 -3.50 2.70 7.73
N GLU A 150 -4.04 2.93 8.92
CA GLU A 150 -4.75 1.91 9.69
C GLU A 150 -6.12 1.66 9.04
N ILE A 151 -6.27 0.54 8.33
CA ILE A 151 -7.51 0.17 7.62
C ILE A 151 -8.45 -0.67 8.47
N HIS A 152 -7.91 -1.33 9.50
CA HIS A 152 -8.69 -2.03 10.50
C HIS A 152 -8.11 -1.77 11.88
N HIS A 153 -8.99 -1.43 12.82
CA HIS A 153 -8.63 -1.12 14.19
C HIS A 153 -9.07 -2.24 15.15
N ALA A 154 -8.13 -2.70 15.98
CA ALA A 154 -8.39 -3.59 17.13
C ALA A 154 -9.26 -4.84 16.82
N LEU A 155 -9.00 -5.53 15.71
CA LEU A 155 -9.66 -6.78 15.35
C LEU A 155 -9.38 -7.86 16.41
N SER A 156 -10.43 -8.51 16.91
CA SER A 156 -10.27 -9.62 17.86
C SER A 156 -9.59 -10.81 17.20
N VAL A 157 -8.49 -11.27 17.80
CA VAL A 157 -7.76 -12.49 17.44
C VAL A 157 -7.92 -13.49 18.59
N PRO A 158 -8.45 -14.70 18.34
CA PRO A 158 -8.71 -15.69 19.38
C PRO A 158 -7.44 -16.46 19.79
N LEU A 159 -6.30 -15.76 19.89
CA LEU A 159 -5.02 -16.28 20.32
C LEU A 159 -4.29 -15.22 21.16
N GLY A 160 -3.63 -15.66 22.23
CA GLY A 160 -2.69 -14.83 22.99
C GLY A 160 -1.39 -14.60 22.21
N LEU A 161 -0.59 -13.61 22.60
CA LEU A 161 0.63 -13.26 21.88
C LEU A 161 1.65 -14.41 21.82
N GLU A 162 1.79 -15.19 22.89
CA GLU A 162 2.71 -16.34 22.90
C GLU A 162 2.30 -17.42 21.88
N ALA A 163 0.99 -17.70 21.79
CA ALA A 163 0.46 -18.62 20.79
C ALA A 163 0.71 -18.08 19.37
N ILE A 164 0.47 -16.79 19.13
CA ILE A 164 0.73 -16.16 17.81
C ILE A 164 2.20 -16.29 17.40
N LEU A 165 3.14 -16.12 18.34
CA LEU A 165 4.57 -16.27 18.06
C LEU A 165 4.96 -17.69 17.68
N ALA A 166 4.26 -18.68 18.24
CA ALA A 166 4.49 -20.09 18.00
C ALA A 166 3.76 -20.64 16.77
N GLU A 167 2.90 -19.86 16.11
CA GLU A 167 2.13 -20.31 14.95
C GLU A 167 2.65 -19.73 13.62
N PRO A 168 2.39 -20.40 12.48
CA PRO A 168 2.63 -19.85 11.16
C PRO A 168 1.81 -18.56 10.94
N LEU A 169 2.33 -17.65 10.11
CA LEU A 169 1.65 -16.40 9.80
C LEU A 169 0.29 -16.68 9.12
N GLU A 170 0.26 -17.71 8.29
CA GLU A 170 -0.91 -18.23 7.58
C GLU A 170 -2.12 -18.40 8.49
N LEU A 171 -1.93 -19.01 9.66
CA LEU A 171 -3.00 -19.26 10.62
C LEU A 171 -3.57 -17.94 11.15
N LEU A 172 -2.69 -16.99 11.53
CA LEU A 172 -3.11 -15.67 11.98
C LEU A 172 -3.92 -14.94 10.90
N LEU A 173 -3.47 -14.97 9.65
CA LEU A 173 -4.17 -14.34 8.53
C LEU A 173 -5.52 -15.02 8.26
N GLN A 174 -5.59 -16.36 8.31
CA GLN A 174 -6.84 -17.12 8.16
C GLN A 174 -7.89 -16.75 9.21
N LEU A 175 -7.50 -16.64 10.48
CA LEU A 175 -8.41 -16.35 11.60
C LEU A 175 -9.19 -15.03 11.45
N VAL A 176 -8.67 -14.09 10.68
CA VAL A 176 -9.27 -12.76 10.47
C VAL A 176 -9.58 -12.47 9.00
N SER A 177 -9.44 -13.46 8.11
CA SER A 177 -9.69 -13.35 6.67
C SER A 177 -11.13 -12.95 6.31
N GLY A 178 -12.10 -13.26 7.16
CA GLY A 178 -13.49 -12.80 6.99
C GLY A 178 -13.69 -11.29 7.22
N ARG A 179 -12.66 -10.56 7.69
CA ARG A 179 -12.70 -9.12 7.93
C ARG A 179 -11.62 -8.34 7.19
N VAL A 180 -10.54 -9.00 6.78
CA VAL A 180 -9.37 -8.37 6.16
C VAL A 180 -9.15 -8.95 4.77
N GLU A 181 -9.05 -8.06 3.78
CA GLU A 181 -8.77 -8.38 2.39
C GLU A 181 -7.26 -8.56 2.15
N TRP A 182 -6.72 -9.74 2.47
CA TRP A 182 -5.29 -10.02 2.37
C TRP A 182 -4.70 -9.92 0.97
N GLN A 183 -5.51 -10.07 -0.08
CA GLN A 183 -5.12 -9.82 -1.47
C GLN A 183 -4.57 -8.41 -1.69
N LEU A 184 -4.97 -7.43 -0.87
CA LEU A 184 -4.44 -6.07 -0.93
C LEU A 184 -3.01 -5.96 -0.42
N PHE A 185 -2.53 -6.91 0.37
CA PHE A 185 -1.15 -6.97 0.86
C PHE A 185 -0.26 -7.83 -0.03
N PHE A 186 -0.87 -8.80 -0.70
CA PHE A 186 -0.21 -9.79 -1.54
C PHE A 186 -0.79 -9.79 -2.96
N PRO A 187 -0.78 -8.63 -3.66
CA PRO A 187 -1.35 -8.54 -5.01
C PRO A 187 -0.62 -9.44 -6.00
N GLU A 188 -1.28 -9.77 -7.10
CA GLU A 188 -0.61 -10.39 -8.24
C GLU A 188 0.30 -9.34 -8.88
N THR A 189 1.61 -9.59 -8.86
CA THR A 189 2.62 -8.65 -9.37
C THR A 189 3.14 -9.03 -10.76
N ASP A 190 2.71 -10.18 -11.27
CA ASP A 190 3.06 -10.74 -12.58
C ASP A 190 2.08 -10.35 -13.68
N ASP A 191 1.09 -9.49 -13.39
CA ASP A 191 0.20 -8.92 -14.40
C ASP A 191 1.05 -8.20 -15.48
N PRO A 192 0.97 -8.63 -16.77
CA PRO A 192 1.78 -8.06 -17.84
C PRO A 192 1.62 -6.54 -18.00
N ARG A 193 0.48 -5.98 -17.56
CA ARG A 193 0.19 -4.55 -17.63
C ARG A 193 1.12 -3.72 -16.75
N TYR A 194 1.60 -4.23 -15.62
CA TYR A 194 2.67 -3.56 -14.86
C TYR A 194 3.95 -3.42 -15.68
N GLY A 195 4.29 -4.45 -16.45
CA GLY A 195 5.45 -4.42 -17.35
C GLY A 195 5.33 -3.36 -18.44
N VAL A 196 4.11 -3.10 -18.94
CA VAL A 196 3.84 -2.03 -19.92
C VAL A 196 4.16 -0.67 -19.30
N VAL A 197 3.59 -0.39 -18.12
CA VAL A 197 3.82 0.86 -17.37
C VAL A 197 5.30 1.06 -17.07
N GLN A 198 5.99 0.02 -16.61
CA GLN A 198 7.43 0.09 -16.31
C GLN A 198 8.28 0.39 -17.55
N ARG A 199 7.96 -0.20 -18.71
CA ARG A 199 8.66 0.08 -19.96
C ARG A 199 8.43 1.51 -20.42
N MET A 200 7.20 1.99 -20.37
CA MET A 200 6.87 3.38 -20.70
C MET A 200 7.55 4.36 -19.74
N ALA A 201 7.53 4.10 -18.43
CA ALA A 201 8.28 4.90 -17.44
C ALA A 201 9.78 4.94 -17.75
N SER A 202 10.35 3.80 -18.12
CA SER A 202 11.78 3.69 -18.45
C SER A 202 12.12 4.44 -19.74
N ALA A 203 11.26 4.35 -20.75
CA ALA A 203 11.40 5.10 -22.00
C ALA A 203 11.35 6.61 -21.74
N ALA A 204 10.33 7.09 -21.02
CA ALA A 204 10.23 8.50 -20.63
C ALA A 204 11.46 8.97 -19.84
N ARG A 205 11.91 8.21 -18.84
CA ARG A 205 13.13 8.51 -18.06
C ARG A 205 14.38 8.60 -18.93
N SER A 206 14.51 7.73 -19.93
CA SER A 206 15.65 7.76 -20.84
C SER A 206 15.70 9.04 -21.68
N MET A 207 14.55 9.69 -21.90
CA MET A 207 14.44 10.94 -22.67
C MET A 207 14.52 12.20 -21.80
N LEU A 208 14.47 12.11 -20.46
CA LEU A 208 14.44 13.30 -19.60
C LEU A 208 15.60 14.27 -19.87
N HIS A 209 16.80 13.76 -20.16
CA HIS A 209 17.96 14.58 -20.48
C HIS A 209 17.85 15.37 -21.79
N THR A 210 16.89 15.03 -22.66
CA THR A 210 16.60 15.73 -23.91
C THR A 210 15.42 16.70 -23.78
N LEU A 211 14.79 16.78 -22.62
CA LEU A 211 13.63 17.64 -22.34
C LEU A 211 14.11 18.79 -21.45
N PRO A 212 14.59 19.90 -22.02
CA PRO A 212 14.98 21.07 -21.23
C PRO A 212 13.79 21.64 -20.44
N ASP A 213 14.09 22.26 -19.30
CA ASP A 213 13.10 22.93 -18.46
C ASP A 213 12.81 24.35 -18.99
N ALA A 214 11.55 24.76 -18.94
CA ALA A 214 11.10 26.14 -19.15
C ALA A 214 9.97 26.47 -18.17
N GLU A 215 9.83 27.72 -17.73
CA GLU A 215 8.83 28.08 -16.71
C GLU A 215 7.38 27.89 -17.18
N ASP A 216 7.10 28.09 -18.47
CA ASP A 216 5.76 28.04 -19.06
C ASP A 216 5.72 27.26 -20.39
N GLY A 217 6.58 26.25 -20.53
CA GLY A 217 6.74 25.56 -21.82
C GLY A 217 5.86 24.33 -22.02
N ALA A 218 5.34 24.17 -23.24
CA ALA A 218 4.67 22.96 -23.73
C ALA A 218 4.88 22.77 -25.23
N MET A 219 4.49 21.61 -25.75
CA MET A 219 4.45 21.32 -27.18
C MET A 219 3.04 21.59 -27.74
N ASP A 220 2.92 22.30 -28.86
CA ASP A 220 1.65 22.54 -29.55
C ASP A 220 1.18 21.33 -30.38
N ALA A 221 0.01 21.44 -31.02
CA ALA A 221 -0.56 20.37 -31.85
C ALA A 221 0.27 20.05 -33.11
N SER A 222 1.20 20.93 -33.49
CA SER A 222 2.11 20.75 -34.63
C SER A 222 3.49 20.23 -34.21
N GLY A 223 3.74 20.06 -32.92
CA GLY A 223 5.03 19.62 -32.37
C GLY A 223 6.01 20.76 -32.09
N ASN A 224 5.60 22.03 -32.18
CA ASN A 224 6.46 23.16 -31.85
C ASN A 224 6.44 23.45 -30.34
N LEU A 225 7.56 23.91 -29.79
CA LEU A 225 7.64 24.34 -28.40
C LEU A 225 7.16 25.78 -28.27
N VAL A 226 6.14 25.96 -27.44
CA VAL A 226 5.42 27.22 -27.24
C VAL A 226 5.26 27.52 -25.75
N PHE A 227 5.03 28.79 -25.43
CA PHE A 227 4.55 29.18 -24.11
C PHE A 227 3.07 28.82 -23.96
N ILE A 228 2.67 28.20 -22.85
CA ILE A 228 1.28 27.80 -22.59
C ILE A 228 0.39 29.05 -22.53
N GLU A 229 0.85 30.11 -21.88
CA GLU A 229 0.08 31.33 -21.71
C GLU A 229 -0.24 32.00 -23.06
N SER A 230 0.78 32.18 -23.91
CA SER A 230 0.68 33.02 -25.11
C SER A 230 0.60 32.27 -26.44
N LEU A 231 0.89 30.97 -26.46
CA LEU A 231 1.04 30.12 -27.66
C LEU A 231 2.16 30.59 -28.62
N VAL A 232 3.03 31.50 -28.17
CA VAL A 232 4.18 31.99 -28.94
C VAL A 232 5.32 30.97 -28.87
N LEU A 233 6.07 30.83 -29.98
CA LEU A 233 7.26 29.98 -30.06
C LEU A 233 8.33 30.34 -29.02
N GLN A 234 9.01 29.33 -28.52
CA GLN A 234 10.12 29.50 -27.57
C GLN A 234 11.45 29.64 -28.30
N ASP A 235 11.90 30.88 -28.50
CA ASP A 235 13.07 31.16 -29.35
C ASP A 235 14.43 31.02 -28.64
N GLN A 236 14.49 31.10 -27.30
CA GLN A 236 15.77 31.22 -26.57
C GLN A 236 16.04 30.10 -25.56
N GLN A 237 15.02 29.63 -24.85
CA GLN A 237 15.12 28.53 -23.90
C GLN A 237 13.88 27.64 -24.06
N PRO A 238 13.81 26.90 -25.17
CA PRO A 238 12.72 25.97 -25.38
C PRO A 238 12.77 24.89 -24.31
N GLY A 239 11.62 24.44 -23.83
CA GLY A 239 11.53 23.44 -22.79
C GLY A 239 10.10 23.21 -22.30
N PHE A 240 10.00 22.51 -21.17
CA PHE A 240 8.73 22.15 -20.57
C PHE A 240 8.67 22.62 -19.11
N ASN A 241 7.48 23.02 -18.66
CA ASN A 241 7.18 23.03 -17.23
C ASN A 241 6.52 21.70 -16.83
N CYS A 242 6.04 21.59 -15.59
CA CYS A 242 5.36 20.38 -15.12
C CYS A 242 4.10 20.03 -15.94
N SER A 243 3.28 21.02 -16.30
CA SER A 243 2.07 20.84 -17.12
C SER A 243 2.39 20.46 -18.56
N GLY A 244 3.39 21.11 -19.16
CA GLY A 244 3.89 20.77 -20.49
C GLY A 244 4.51 19.38 -20.55
N PHE A 245 5.23 18.96 -19.51
CA PHE A 245 5.77 17.61 -19.41
C PHE A 245 4.64 16.56 -19.30
N ALA A 246 3.62 16.82 -18.49
CA ALA A 246 2.45 15.94 -18.40
C ALA A 246 1.75 15.82 -19.77
N LYS A 247 1.57 16.94 -20.48
CA LYS A 247 1.06 16.94 -21.85
C LYS A 247 1.96 16.14 -22.80
N TRP A 248 3.28 16.30 -22.74
CA TRP A 248 4.23 15.57 -23.59
C TRP A 248 4.10 14.04 -23.43
N ILE A 249 3.90 13.56 -22.19
CA ILE A 249 3.61 12.13 -21.92
C ILE A 249 2.30 11.70 -22.59
N VAL A 250 1.23 12.48 -22.41
CA VAL A 250 -0.09 12.17 -22.99
C VAL A 250 -0.07 12.24 -24.51
N ASP A 251 0.60 13.24 -25.10
CA ASP A 251 0.82 13.40 -26.54
C ASP A 251 1.55 12.20 -27.14
N GLY A 252 2.53 11.63 -26.43
CA GLY A 252 3.22 10.43 -26.89
C GLY A 252 2.26 9.24 -27.05
N LEU A 253 1.32 9.09 -26.13
CA LEU A 253 0.27 8.06 -26.19
C LEU A 253 -0.77 8.39 -27.27
N HIS A 254 -1.24 9.64 -27.28
CA HIS A 254 -2.29 10.10 -28.17
C HIS A 254 -1.84 10.09 -29.64
N MET A 255 -0.58 10.44 -29.92
CA MET A 255 0.00 10.37 -31.26
C MET A 255 0.07 8.91 -31.76
N GLU A 256 0.50 7.97 -30.91
CA GLU A 256 0.58 6.55 -31.29
C GLU A 256 -0.81 5.95 -31.54
N LEU A 257 -1.80 6.29 -30.73
CA LEU A 257 -3.15 5.71 -30.81
C LEU A 257 -4.06 6.41 -31.83
N TYR A 258 -3.93 7.73 -31.98
CA TYR A 258 -4.87 8.57 -32.71
C TYR A 258 -4.22 9.51 -33.73
N GLY A 259 -2.88 9.49 -33.86
CA GLY A 259 -2.15 10.16 -34.95
C GLY A 259 -2.08 11.69 -34.84
N SER A 260 -2.27 12.26 -33.65
CA SER A 260 -2.23 13.72 -33.45
C SER A 260 -1.72 14.11 -32.06
N PHE A 261 -1.17 15.32 -31.96
CA PHE A 261 -0.86 15.97 -30.68
C PHE A 261 -2.02 16.85 -30.24
N LEU A 262 -2.15 17.05 -28.92
CA LEU A 262 -3.23 17.81 -28.33
C LEU A 262 -3.03 19.33 -28.49
N SER A 263 -4.12 20.08 -28.59
CA SER A 263 -4.09 21.54 -28.62
C SER A 263 -3.81 22.10 -27.22
N VAL A 264 -2.81 22.98 -27.09
CA VAL A 264 -2.55 23.70 -25.84
C VAL A 264 -3.72 24.62 -25.49
N ASP A 265 -4.34 25.25 -26.49
CA ASP A 265 -5.44 26.19 -26.28
C ASP A 265 -6.69 25.51 -25.71
N GLU A 266 -7.04 24.33 -26.25
CA GLU A 266 -8.18 23.54 -25.75
C GLU A 266 -7.93 23.05 -24.32
N LEU A 267 -6.69 22.64 -24.00
CA LEU A 267 -6.32 22.18 -22.66
C LEU A 267 -6.37 23.28 -21.58
N LYS A 268 -6.39 24.56 -21.97
CA LYS A 268 -6.55 25.72 -21.05
C LYS A 268 -8.01 25.97 -20.67
N THR A 269 -8.97 25.21 -21.18
CA THR A 269 -10.39 25.38 -20.88
C THR A 269 -10.64 25.26 -19.37
N LYS A 270 -11.20 26.32 -18.78
CA LYS A 270 -11.53 26.39 -17.36
C LYS A 270 -12.94 25.88 -17.08
N HIS A 271 -13.11 25.17 -15.97
CA HIS A 271 -14.42 24.64 -15.54
C HIS A 271 -14.93 25.36 -14.29
N LEU A 272 -15.30 26.63 -14.46
CA LEU A 272 -15.64 27.55 -13.36
C LEU A 272 -16.89 27.14 -12.58
N ASP A 273 -17.83 26.45 -13.22
CA ASP A 273 -19.04 25.91 -12.60
C ASP A 273 -18.77 24.73 -11.65
N LEU A 274 -17.59 24.12 -11.75
CA LEU A 274 -17.17 22.95 -10.97
C LEU A 274 -16.27 23.29 -9.78
N ARG A 275 -16.12 24.56 -9.40
CA ARG A 275 -15.27 24.95 -8.24
C ARG A 275 -15.88 24.62 -6.89
N GLY A 276 -17.21 24.45 -6.84
CA GLY A 276 -17.97 24.18 -5.61
C GLY A 276 -18.12 25.36 -4.64
N ASN A 277 -17.48 26.50 -4.93
CA ASN A 277 -17.45 27.69 -4.08
C ASN A 277 -17.13 28.95 -4.91
N ARG A 278 -17.25 30.13 -4.30
CA ARG A 278 -17.04 31.44 -4.98
C ARG A 278 -15.81 32.22 -4.52
N TRP A 279 -15.04 31.69 -3.57
CA TRP A 279 -13.93 32.42 -2.95
C TRP A 279 -12.73 32.65 -3.90
N SER A 280 -12.61 31.86 -4.96
CA SER A 280 -11.51 31.89 -5.93
C SER A 280 -11.86 32.71 -7.16
N GLU A 281 -13.14 33.04 -7.39
CA GLU A 281 -13.60 33.81 -8.55
C GLU A 281 -12.75 35.06 -8.82
N PRO A 282 -12.38 35.89 -7.80
CA PRO A 282 -11.56 37.07 -8.05
C PRO A 282 -10.12 36.77 -8.49
N LEU A 283 -9.64 35.54 -8.26
CA LEU A 283 -8.28 35.10 -8.53
C LEU A 283 -8.15 34.26 -9.81
N GLU A 284 -9.27 33.86 -10.45
CA GLU A 284 -9.26 32.98 -11.62
C GLU A 284 -8.49 33.60 -12.79
N ASP A 285 -8.58 34.92 -12.99
CA ASP A 285 -7.90 35.63 -14.08
C ASP A 285 -6.44 36.01 -13.74
N GLU A 286 -6.16 36.33 -12.47
CA GLU A 286 -4.84 36.83 -12.06
C GLU A 286 -3.84 35.72 -11.68
N ARG A 287 -4.34 34.64 -11.08
CA ARG A 287 -3.50 33.59 -10.46
C ARG A 287 -3.84 32.18 -10.89
N ASP A 288 -5.02 31.99 -11.47
CA ASP A 288 -5.54 30.70 -11.94
C ASP A 288 -5.23 29.53 -10.98
N PRO A 289 -5.75 29.57 -9.73
CA PRO A 289 -5.38 28.59 -8.71
C PRO A 289 -5.78 27.15 -9.05
N TYR A 290 -6.66 26.96 -10.04
CA TYR A 290 -7.15 25.67 -10.51
C TYR A 290 -6.53 25.23 -11.84
N PHE A 291 -5.60 25.99 -12.41
CA PHE A 291 -4.95 25.67 -13.70
C PHE A 291 -4.50 24.21 -13.79
N GLY A 292 -3.77 23.73 -12.77
CA GLY A 292 -3.29 22.35 -12.75
C GLY A 292 -4.42 21.31 -12.73
N LEU A 293 -5.52 21.58 -12.02
CA LEU A 293 -6.68 20.69 -11.98
C LEU A 293 -7.38 20.65 -13.34
N ASP A 294 -7.69 21.80 -13.93
CA ASP A 294 -8.35 21.86 -15.23
C ASP A 294 -7.48 21.25 -16.32
N TRP A 295 -6.18 21.55 -16.32
CA TRP A 295 -5.22 20.99 -17.26
C TRP A 295 -5.20 19.46 -17.19
N THR A 296 -5.11 18.89 -15.98
CA THR A 296 -5.11 17.42 -15.81
C THR A 296 -6.46 16.79 -16.16
N ARG A 297 -7.59 17.44 -15.84
CA ARG A 297 -8.93 16.98 -16.25
C ARG A 297 -9.06 16.97 -17.77
N ASN A 298 -8.66 18.05 -18.44
CA ASN A 298 -8.72 18.16 -19.89
C ASN A 298 -7.84 17.09 -20.57
N LEU A 299 -6.61 16.88 -20.09
CA LEU A 299 -5.76 15.79 -20.59
C LEU A 299 -6.44 14.41 -20.45
N ALA A 300 -7.02 14.13 -19.29
CA ALA A 300 -7.66 12.86 -19.01
C ALA A 300 -8.95 12.65 -19.81
N THR A 301 -9.80 13.68 -19.92
CA THR A 301 -11.06 13.59 -20.67
C THR A 301 -10.84 13.54 -22.17
N THR A 302 -9.80 14.19 -22.70
CA THR A 302 -9.43 14.02 -24.11
C THR A 302 -9.03 12.58 -24.41
N MET A 303 -8.21 11.96 -23.56
CA MET A 303 -7.86 10.54 -23.72
C MET A 303 -9.09 9.63 -23.62
N LEU A 304 -9.94 9.86 -22.62
CA LEU A 304 -11.16 9.07 -22.41
C LEU A 304 -12.16 9.24 -23.57
N SER A 305 -12.30 10.46 -24.08
CA SER A 305 -13.10 10.77 -25.28
C SER A 305 -12.60 9.99 -26.49
N ALA A 306 -11.28 10.00 -26.73
CA ALA A 306 -10.67 9.28 -27.83
C ALA A 306 -10.85 7.76 -27.71
N GLU A 307 -10.74 7.18 -26.51
CA GLU A 307 -11.04 5.77 -26.24
C GLU A 307 -12.50 5.40 -26.52
N GLN A 308 -13.43 6.34 -26.30
CA GLN A 308 -14.86 6.17 -26.55
C GLN A 308 -15.32 6.59 -27.96
N GLY A 309 -14.37 6.76 -28.88
CA GLY A 309 -14.67 7.09 -30.29
C GLY A 309 -15.02 8.56 -30.53
N GLY A 310 -14.47 9.46 -29.71
CA GLY A 310 -14.64 10.91 -29.82
C GLY A 310 -15.92 11.45 -29.18
N GLN A 311 -16.51 10.71 -28.24
CA GLN A 311 -17.67 11.21 -27.49
C GLN A 311 -17.25 12.31 -26.52
N GLU A 312 -18.07 13.35 -26.39
CA GLU A 312 -17.85 14.40 -25.40
C GLU A 312 -17.96 13.82 -23.98
N MET A 313 -16.94 14.08 -23.16
CA MET A 313 -16.87 13.58 -21.79
C MET A 313 -17.11 14.74 -20.82
N HIS A 314 -17.85 14.45 -19.74
CA HIS A 314 -17.94 15.39 -18.62
C HIS A 314 -16.52 15.68 -18.06
N PRO A 315 -16.17 16.93 -17.69
CA PRO A 315 -14.83 17.28 -17.19
C PRO A 315 -14.34 16.43 -16.01
N GLU A 316 -15.28 15.94 -15.21
CA GLU A 316 -15.01 15.13 -14.01
C GLU A 316 -15.13 13.62 -14.27
N ALA A 317 -15.34 13.19 -15.51
CA ALA A 317 -15.55 11.78 -15.85
C ALA A 317 -14.35 10.88 -15.51
N ALA A 318 -13.15 11.47 -15.44
CA ALA A 318 -11.91 10.79 -15.05
C ALA A 318 -11.52 11.02 -13.58
N ASP A 319 -12.32 11.74 -12.80
CA ASP A 319 -12.01 12.00 -11.39
C ASP A 319 -12.05 10.71 -10.56
N VAL A 320 -11.02 10.48 -9.77
CA VAL A 320 -10.98 9.35 -8.84
C VAL A 320 -11.73 9.72 -7.55
N ARG A 321 -12.97 9.27 -7.40
CA ARG A 321 -13.83 9.61 -6.24
C ARG A 321 -14.13 8.45 -5.28
N ASP A 322 -13.90 7.22 -5.71
CA ASP A 322 -14.16 6.03 -4.91
C ASP A 322 -12.93 5.14 -4.80
N VAL A 323 -12.24 5.25 -3.65
CA VAL A 323 -11.09 4.43 -3.29
C VAL A 323 -11.32 3.85 -1.90
N ARG A 324 -11.23 2.53 -1.80
CA ARG A 324 -11.46 1.81 -0.54
C ARG A 324 -10.63 2.39 0.61
N PHE A 325 -11.25 2.43 1.78
CA PHE A 325 -10.69 2.95 3.04
C PHE A 325 -10.31 4.44 3.02
N SER A 326 -10.60 5.18 1.95
CA SER A 326 -10.23 6.58 1.80
C SER A 326 -11.48 7.46 1.64
N PRO A 327 -11.77 8.37 2.58
CA PRO A 327 -12.87 9.31 2.43
C PRO A 327 -12.50 10.36 1.39
N TYR A 328 -13.35 10.52 0.40
CA TYR A 328 -13.31 11.63 -0.55
C TYR A 328 -14.26 12.74 -0.09
N ILE A 329 -13.83 13.99 -0.19
CA ILE A 329 -14.66 15.16 0.07
C ILE A 329 -14.85 15.90 -1.25
N GLU A 330 -16.09 16.10 -1.66
CA GLU A 330 -16.41 16.86 -2.89
C GLU A 330 -15.76 18.24 -2.83
N ASP A 331 -15.23 18.71 -3.98
CA ASP A 331 -14.53 19.99 -4.15
C ASP A 331 -13.25 20.17 -3.31
N VAL A 332 -12.79 19.12 -2.62
CA VAL A 332 -11.58 19.12 -1.78
C VAL A 332 -10.63 17.97 -2.14
N GLY A 333 -11.17 16.79 -2.41
CA GLY A 333 -10.41 15.59 -2.74
C GLY A 333 -10.06 14.71 -1.55
N TYR A 334 -8.93 14.00 -1.65
CA TYR A 334 -8.42 13.14 -0.60
C TYR A 334 -7.41 13.84 0.31
N PRO A 335 -7.29 13.43 1.58
CA PRO A 335 -6.21 13.87 2.45
C PRO A 335 -4.84 13.49 1.88
N VAL A 336 -3.88 14.43 1.86
CA VAL A 336 -2.54 14.26 1.28
C VAL A 336 -1.80 13.09 1.93
N GLU A 337 -1.96 12.88 3.23
CA GLU A 337 -1.36 11.78 3.98
C GLU A 337 -1.81 10.39 3.52
N ARG A 338 -2.91 10.30 2.76
CA ARG A 338 -3.45 9.05 2.20
C ARG A 338 -3.03 8.80 0.75
N LEU A 339 -2.37 9.74 0.07
CA LEU A 339 -2.03 9.61 -1.36
C LEU A 339 -1.28 8.30 -1.67
N ALA A 340 -0.31 7.93 -0.84
CA ALA A 340 0.43 6.68 -1.02
C ALA A 340 -0.46 5.43 -0.94
N GLN A 341 -1.47 5.43 -0.07
CA GLN A 341 -2.45 4.34 0.02
C GLN A 341 -3.37 4.32 -1.20
N ILE A 342 -3.83 5.50 -1.62
CA ILE A 342 -4.75 5.66 -2.75
C ILE A 342 -4.09 5.17 -4.04
N MET A 343 -2.89 5.69 -4.35
CA MET A 343 -2.08 5.28 -5.50
C MET A 343 -1.81 3.77 -5.48
N TYR A 344 -1.49 3.22 -4.31
CA TYR A 344 -1.28 1.80 -4.14
C TYR A 344 -2.53 0.95 -4.45
N LEU A 345 -3.70 1.34 -3.94
CA LEU A 345 -4.95 0.64 -4.17
C LEU A 345 -5.41 0.72 -5.62
N LEU A 346 -5.22 1.89 -6.26
CA LEU A 346 -5.50 2.07 -7.68
C LEU A 346 -4.57 1.22 -8.54
N ALA A 347 -3.27 1.19 -8.24
CA ALA A 347 -2.31 0.34 -8.96
C ALA A 347 -2.69 -1.15 -8.92
N ILE A 348 -3.25 -1.64 -7.81
CA ILE A 348 -3.77 -3.00 -7.71
C ILE A 348 -5.04 -3.21 -8.54
N LYS A 349 -5.97 -2.25 -8.47
CA LYS A 349 -7.29 -2.36 -9.11
C LYS A 349 -7.18 -2.21 -10.63
N GLU A 350 -6.29 -1.34 -11.07
CA GLU A 350 -6.15 -0.87 -12.45
C GLU A 350 -4.67 -1.00 -12.88
N PRO A 351 -4.11 -2.23 -12.89
CA PRO A 351 -2.74 -2.43 -13.30
C PRO A 351 -2.65 -2.12 -14.79
N GLY A 352 -1.82 -1.14 -15.16
CA GLY A 352 -1.78 -0.57 -16.51
C GLY A 352 -1.74 0.96 -16.54
N TYR A 353 -2.11 1.60 -15.43
CA TYR A 353 -2.01 3.05 -15.27
C TYR A 353 -0.83 3.46 -14.37
N PHE A 354 -0.50 4.76 -14.40
CA PHE A 354 0.55 5.38 -13.59
C PHE A 354 -0.04 5.94 -12.31
N TYR A 355 0.53 5.56 -11.17
CA TYR A 355 0.16 6.04 -9.84
C TYR A 355 1.38 6.33 -8.98
#